data_AF-A0A1I2EMN5-F1
#
_entry.id   AF-A0A1I2EMN5-F1
#
_cell.length_a   1.000
_cell.length_b   1.000
_cell.length_c   1.000
_cell.angle_alpha   90.00
_cell.angle_beta   90.00
_cell.angle_gamma   90.00
#
_symmetry.space_group_name_H-M   'P 1'
#
loop_
_entity.id
_entity.type
_entity.pdbx_description
1 polymer ?
#
loop_
_entity_poly.entity_id
_entity_poly.type
_entity_poly.pdbx_seq_one_letter_code
_entity_poly.pdbx_strand_id
1 'polypeptide(L)'
;MNIRDITKNIKWHEEASTSTKSRTVRRIQTMADAIEAQFPAVRYCNQIKLKHMEYLKYAWFDNEGFAPSTMADYTRAMRLMIKALGKDRHWFGHLGLVQDPTRGGRRVVSRVTKTRSRNRR
;
A
#
# COMPACT_ATOMS: atom_id res chain seq x y z
N MET A 1 0.42 13.86 3.37
CA MET A 1 -0.05 13.71 1.96
C MET A 1 -1.53 13.30 1.94
N ASN A 2 -2.36 13.78 1.01
CA ASN A 2 -3.77 13.37 0.95
C ASN A 2 -3.94 12.00 0.26
N ILE A 3 -4.39 10.98 1.02
CA ILE A 3 -4.54 9.58 0.55
C ILE A 3 -5.95 9.22 0.05
N ARG A 4 -6.88 10.18 -0.07
CA ARG A 4 -8.28 9.93 -0.44
C ARG A 4 -8.41 9.15 -1.75
N ASP A 5 -7.52 9.41 -2.71
CA ASP A 5 -7.51 8.70 -3.99
C ASP A 5 -7.11 7.23 -3.90
N ILE A 6 -6.36 6.87 -2.87
CA ILE A 6 -5.96 5.49 -2.59
C ILE A 6 -7.08 4.80 -1.82
N THR A 7 -7.57 5.42 -0.74
CA THR A 7 -8.55 4.79 0.15
C THR A 7 -9.91 4.59 -0.50
N LYS A 8 -10.33 5.48 -1.41
CA LYS A 8 -11.60 5.33 -2.16
C LYS A 8 -11.64 4.06 -3.03
N ASN A 9 -10.48 3.55 -3.44
CA ASN A 9 -10.39 2.36 -4.29
C ASN A 9 -10.38 1.06 -3.46
N ILE A 10 -10.27 1.14 -2.13
CA ILE A 10 -10.23 -0.02 -1.24
C ILE A 10 -11.67 -0.42 -0.86
N LYS A 11 -12.07 -1.61 -1.29
CA LYS A 11 -13.30 -2.28 -0.84
C LYS A 11 -12.96 -3.25 0.28
N TRP A 12 -13.70 -3.12 1.38
CA TRP A 12 -13.57 -4.01 2.53
C TRP A 12 -14.59 -5.14 2.42
N HIS A 13 -14.21 -6.33 2.90
CA HIS A 13 -15.16 -7.39 3.14
C HIS A 13 -16.17 -6.95 4.20
N GLU A 14 -17.41 -7.45 4.13
CA GLU A 14 -18.48 -7.09 5.06
C GLU A 14 -18.11 -7.43 6.51
N GLU A 15 -17.50 -8.60 6.70
CA GLU A 15 -16.96 -9.09 7.99
C GLU A 15 -15.76 -8.29 8.54
N ALA A 16 -15.19 -7.34 7.78
CA ALA A 16 -14.02 -6.59 8.26
C ALA A 16 -14.42 -5.62 9.38
N SER A 17 -13.78 -5.73 10.54
CA SER A 17 -14.04 -4.84 11.67
C SER A 17 -13.65 -3.39 11.36
N THR A 18 -14.39 -2.43 11.92
CA THR A 18 -14.10 -0.98 11.80
C THR A 18 -12.69 -0.63 12.28
N SER A 19 -12.23 -1.28 13.35
CA SER A 19 -10.86 -1.14 13.88
C SER A 19 -9.80 -1.61 12.87
N THR A 20 -10.04 -2.69 12.14
CA THR A 20 -9.12 -3.18 11.10
C THR A 20 -9.05 -2.22 9.92
N LYS A 21 -10.21 -1.68 9.49
CA LYS A 21 -10.28 -0.66 8.43
C LYS A 21 -9.47 0.58 8.81
N SER A 22 -9.75 1.14 10.00
CA SER A 22 -9.07 2.34 10.52
C SER A 22 -7.56 2.15 10.66
N ARG A 23 -7.10 1.04 11.26
CA ARG A 23 -5.66 0.75 11.38
C ARG A 23 -4.96 0.65 10.03
N THR A 24 -5.59 0.02 9.05
CA THR A 24 -5.00 -0.13 7.72
C THR A 24 -4.91 1.22 7.00
N VAL A 25 -5.96 2.05 7.08
CA VAL A 25 -5.94 3.42 6.53
C VAL A 25 -4.85 4.26 7.21
N ARG A 26 -4.73 4.20 8.54
CA ARG A 26 -3.69 4.91 9.29
C ARG A 26 -2.29 4.51 8.83
N ARG A 27 -2.03 3.21 8.61
CA ARG A 27 -0.74 2.74 8.09
C ARG A 27 -0.43 3.25 6.69
N ILE A 28 -1.44 3.30 5.81
CA ILE A 28 -1.29 3.89 4.47
C ILE A 28 -0.95 5.38 4.59
N GLN A 29 -1.62 6.10 5.49
CA GLN A 29 -1.33 7.51 5.77
C GLN A 29 0.12 7.69 6.23
N THR A 30 0.55 6.94 7.24
CA THR A 30 1.92 6.99 7.76
C THR A 30 2.97 6.74 6.68
N MET A 31 2.76 5.74 5.82
CA MET A 31 3.67 5.49 4.69
C MET A 31 3.67 6.63 3.66
N ALA A 32 2.52 7.22 3.38
CA ALA A 32 2.43 8.35 2.46
C ALA A 32 3.14 9.59 3.03
N ASP A 33 2.99 9.86 4.33
CA ASP A 33 3.66 10.96 5.02
C ASP A 33 5.18 10.75 5.06
N ALA A 34 5.64 9.51 5.27
CA ALA A 34 7.06 9.16 5.18
C ALA A 34 7.64 9.40 3.76
N ILE A 35 6.86 9.11 2.71
CA ILE A 35 7.25 9.44 1.33
C ILE A 35 7.32 10.95 1.12
N GLU A 36 6.34 11.71 1.60
CA GLU A 36 6.31 13.17 1.44
C GLU A 36 7.47 13.84 2.17
N ALA A 37 7.81 13.37 3.38
CA ALA A 37 8.93 13.87 4.15
C ALA A 37 10.28 13.62 3.43
N GLN A 38 10.47 12.42 2.88
CA GLN A 38 11.70 12.08 2.17
C GLN A 38 11.78 12.69 0.75
N PHE A 39 10.63 12.84 0.09
CA PHE A 39 10.53 13.34 -1.27
C PHE A 39 9.53 14.50 -1.36
N PRO A 40 9.93 15.73 -1.01
CA PRO A 40 9.04 16.90 -0.97
C PRO A 40 8.38 17.24 -2.32
N ALA A 41 8.95 16.75 -3.43
CA ALA A 41 8.39 16.87 -4.78
C ALA A 41 7.14 16.00 -5.00
N VAL A 42 6.89 15.00 -4.15
CA VAL A 42 5.74 14.10 -4.21
C VAL A 42 4.66 14.63 -3.27
N ARG A 43 3.77 15.45 -3.79
CA ARG A 43 2.63 16.03 -3.04
C ARG A 43 1.33 15.23 -3.22
N TYR A 44 1.25 14.46 -4.29
CA TYR A 44 0.03 13.74 -4.69
C TYR A 44 0.28 12.25 -4.87
N CYS A 45 -0.72 11.43 -4.53
CA CYS A 45 -0.64 9.97 -4.60
C CYS A 45 -0.30 9.42 -6.00
N ASN A 46 -0.72 10.12 -7.05
CA ASN A 46 -0.42 9.74 -8.43
C ASN A 46 1.06 9.90 -8.81
N GLN A 47 1.79 10.80 -8.13
CA GLN A 47 3.23 11.03 -8.33
C GLN A 47 4.09 9.93 -7.71
N ILE A 48 3.50 9.07 -6.88
CA ILE A 48 4.19 7.92 -6.30
C ILE A 48 4.67 6.99 -7.43
N LYS A 49 5.94 6.60 -7.36
CA LYS A 49 6.72 5.82 -8.32
C LYS A 49 7.40 4.67 -7.57
N LEU A 50 7.94 3.71 -8.31
CA LEU A 50 8.54 2.49 -7.76
C LEU A 50 9.63 2.82 -6.72
N LYS A 51 10.52 3.78 -7.05
CA LYS A 51 11.58 4.26 -6.15
C LYS A 51 11.09 4.69 -4.76
N HIS A 52 9.88 5.21 -4.65
CA HIS A 52 9.31 5.65 -3.38
C HIS A 52 8.85 4.45 -2.54
N MET A 53 8.39 3.39 -3.20
CA MET A 53 8.05 2.12 -2.53
C MET A 53 9.31 1.34 -2.13
N GLU A 54 10.38 1.41 -2.94
CA GLU A 54 11.68 0.84 -2.60
C GLU A 54 12.26 1.52 -1.36
N TYR A 55 12.20 2.85 -1.28
CA TYR A 55 12.55 3.59 -0.06
C TYR A 55 11.78 3.08 1.16
N LEU A 56 10.45 2.95 1.06
CA LEU A 56 9.66 2.46 2.20
C LEU A 56 10.08 1.06 2.65
N LYS A 57 10.34 0.17 1.68
CA LYS A 57 10.65 -1.23 1.97
C LYS A 57 12.06 -1.43 2.52
N TYR A 58 13.05 -0.75 1.94
CA TYR A 58 14.47 -1.02 2.19
C TYR A 58 15.18 -0.01 3.08
N ALA A 59 14.59 1.16 3.32
CA ALA A 59 15.19 2.18 4.18
C ALA A 59 14.27 2.57 5.33
N TRP A 60 13.01 2.88 5.05
CA TRP A 60 12.11 3.38 6.09
C TRP A 60 11.80 2.32 7.16
N PHE A 61 11.54 1.06 6.79
CA PHE A 61 11.30 -0.01 7.77
C PHE A 61 12.49 -0.26 8.70
N ASP A 62 13.70 -0.19 8.17
CA ASP A 62 14.92 -0.39 8.94
C ASP A 62 15.18 0.79 9.87
N ASN A 63 14.94 2.02 9.39
CA ASN A 63 15.10 3.24 10.19
C ASN A 63 14.10 3.35 11.35
N GLU A 64 12.88 2.88 11.19
CA GLU A 64 11.85 2.91 12.24
C GLU A 64 12.03 1.81 13.30
N GLY A 65 12.87 0.81 13.05
CA GLY A 65 13.14 -0.27 14.00
C GLY A 65 11.90 -1.10 14.37
N PHE A 66 10.94 -1.27 13.45
CA PHE A 66 9.69 -1.97 13.75
C PHE A 66 9.90 -3.46 14.04
N ALA A 67 9.09 -4.00 14.96
CA ALA A 67 9.01 -5.44 15.15
C ALA A 67 8.57 -6.16 13.84
N PRO A 68 9.01 -7.40 13.59
CA PRO A 68 8.68 -8.13 12.36
C PRO A 68 7.17 -8.26 12.09
N SER A 69 6.36 -8.40 13.14
CA SER A 69 4.90 -8.46 13.05
C SER A 69 4.29 -7.14 12.55
N THR A 70 4.83 -6.02 13.02
CA THR A 70 4.44 -4.67 12.59
C THR A 70 4.86 -4.41 11.15
N MET A 71 6.09 -4.80 10.77
CA MET A 71 6.56 -4.74 9.38
C MET A 71 5.66 -5.55 8.43
N ALA A 72 5.23 -6.75 8.84
CA ALA A 72 4.32 -7.57 8.05
C ALA A 72 2.96 -6.89 7.84
N ASP A 73 2.44 -6.20 8.87
CA ASP A 73 1.19 -5.44 8.79
C ASP A 73 1.31 -4.20 7.90
N TYR A 74 2.43 -3.47 7.95
CA TYR A 74 2.71 -2.39 7.01
C TYR A 74 2.91 -2.90 5.59
N THR A 75 3.57 -4.04 5.41
CA THR A 75 3.74 -4.68 4.10
C THR A 75 2.39 -5.05 3.47
N ARG A 76 1.43 -5.50 4.28
CA ARG A 76 0.03 -5.71 3.82
C ARG A 76 -0.62 -4.40 3.38
N ALA A 77 -0.44 -3.33 4.15
CA ALA A 77 -0.94 -2.00 3.78
C ALA A 77 -0.28 -1.48 2.50
N MET A 78 1.03 -1.70 2.32
CA MET A 78 1.79 -1.31 1.13
C MET A 78 1.26 -2.02 -0.11
N ARG A 79 0.98 -3.33 -0.03
CA ARG A 79 0.33 -4.08 -1.11
C ARG A 79 -1.02 -3.48 -1.49
N LEU A 80 -1.85 -3.07 -0.53
CA LEU A 80 -3.13 -2.42 -0.80
C LEU A 80 -2.95 -1.06 -1.48
N MET A 81 -1.98 -0.28 -1.01
CA MET A 81 -1.62 1.01 -1.58
C MET A 81 -1.22 0.87 -3.06
N ILE A 82 -0.32 -0.07 -3.38
CA ILE A 82 0.14 -0.33 -4.75
C ILE A 82 -1.00 -0.82 -5.64
N LYS A 83 -1.87 -1.70 -5.13
CA LYS A 83 -3.06 -2.15 -5.86
C LYS A 83 -4.01 -0.99 -6.14
N ALA A 84 -4.24 -0.11 -5.16
CA ALA A 84 -5.09 1.08 -5.29
C ALA A 84 -4.55 2.10 -6.30
N LEU A 85 -3.23 2.14 -6.49
CA LEU A 85 -2.57 2.91 -7.55
C LEU A 85 -2.61 2.21 -8.93
N GLY A 86 -3.05 0.95 -9.00
CA GLY A 86 -3.10 0.17 -10.24
C GLY A 86 -1.74 -0.27 -10.77
N LYS A 87 -0.70 -0.30 -9.92
CA LYS A 87 0.70 -0.57 -10.32
C LYS A 87 1.21 -1.96 -9.88
N ASP A 88 0.30 -2.81 -9.42
CA ASP A 88 0.59 -4.13 -8.84
C ASP A 88 1.34 -5.06 -9.82
N ARG A 89 0.95 -5.09 -11.09
CA ARG A 89 1.55 -5.97 -12.11
C ARG A 89 3.05 -5.81 -12.26
N HIS A 90 3.53 -4.56 -12.26
CA HIS A 90 4.95 -4.29 -12.48
C HIS A 90 5.71 -4.20 -11.15
N TRP A 91 5.11 -3.64 -10.11
CA TRP A 91 5.85 -3.32 -8.89
C TRP A 91 5.99 -4.49 -7.93
N PHE A 92 5.06 -5.44 -7.93
CA PHE A 92 5.13 -6.57 -6.98
C PHE A 92 6.37 -7.44 -7.19
N GLY A 93 6.80 -7.64 -8.45
CA GLY A 93 8.02 -8.37 -8.76
C GLY A 93 9.26 -7.67 -8.20
N HIS A 94 9.46 -6.40 -8.55
CA HIS A 94 10.62 -5.61 -8.09
C HIS A 94 10.68 -5.44 -6.57
N LEU A 95 9.52 -5.36 -5.92
CA LEU A 95 9.44 -5.23 -4.47
C LEU A 95 9.41 -6.58 -3.75
N GLY A 96 9.54 -7.73 -4.44
CA GLY A 96 9.45 -9.05 -3.81
C GLY A 96 8.12 -9.27 -3.04
N LEU A 97 7.05 -8.58 -3.46
CA LEU A 97 5.73 -8.62 -2.84
C LEU A 97 4.81 -9.64 -3.51
N VAL A 98 5.32 -10.45 -4.42
CA VAL A 98 4.58 -11.57 -5.02
C VAL A 98 4.17 -12.52 -3.90
N GLN A 99 2.88 -12.84 -3.81
CA GLN A 99 2.41 -13.89 -2.92
C GLN A 99 2.58 -15.22 -3.61
N ASP A 100 3.17 -16.17 -2.90
CA ASP A 100 3.13 -17.57 -3.29
C ASP A 100 1.70 -18.08 -3.05
N PRO A 101 0.95 -18.48 -4.10
CA PRO A 101 -0.41 -18.98 -3.96
C PRO A 101 -0.47 -20.34 -3.22
N THR A 102 0.65 -21.06 -3.09
CA THR A 102 0.73 -22.36 -2.42
C THR A 102 0.99 -22.24 -0.92
N ARG A 103 1.54 -21.11 -0.45
CA ARG A 103 1.73 -20.84 0.97
C ARG A 103 0.41 -20.35 1.59
N GLY A 104 -0.17 -21.18 2.47
CA GLY A 104 -1.30 -20.80 3.31
C GLY A 104 -1.04 -19.49 4.07
N GLY A 105 -2.06 -18.63 4.17
CA GLY A 105 -1.89 -17.29 4.72
C GLY A 105 -3.17 -16.68 5.28
N ARG A 106 -2.99 -15.58 6.02
CA ARG A 106 -4.10 -14.82 6.64
C ARG A 106 -5.11 -14.39 5.57
N ARG A 107 -6.40 -14.68 5.79
CA ARG A 107 -7.52 -14.35 4.89
C ARG A 107 -7.47 -12.87 4.51
N VAL A 108 -7.50 -12.59 3.20
CA VAL A 108 -7.47 -11.23 2.67
C VAL A 108 -8.86 -10.61 2.81
N VAL A 109 -9.00 -9.64 3.71
CA VAL A 109 -10.28 -8.98 4.04
C VAL A 109 -10.54 -7.70 3.24
N SER A 110 -9.69 -7.38 2.27
CA SER A 110 -9.81 -6.18 1.44
C SER A 110 -9.39 -6.44 0.01
N ARG A 111 -10.13 -5.83 -0.91
CA ARG A 111 -9.89 -5.87 -2.35
C ARG A 111 -9.81 -4.45 -2.87
N VAL A 112 -9.13 -4.26 -3.98
CA VAL A 112 -9.11 -2.97 -4.67
C VAL A 112 -10.00 -3.06 -5.88
N THR A 113 -10.89 -2.08 -6.05
CA THR A 113 -11.66 -1.95 -7.28
C THR A 113 -10.77 -1.29 -8.32
N LYS A 114 -10.50 -1.98 -9.42
CA LYS A 114 -9.88 -1.35 -10.59
C LYS A 114 -10.93 -0.43 -11.20
N THR A 115 -10.78 0.87 -11.01
CA THR A 115 -11.51 1.82 -11.84
C THR A 115 -11.03 1.57 -13.27
N ARG A 116 -11.92 1.12 -14.17
CA ARG A 116 -11.61 1.09 -15.60
C ARG A 116 -11.22 2.53 -15.95
N SER A 117 -9.94 2.80 -16.20
CA SER A 117 -9.59 4.06 -16.84
C SER A 117 -10.38 4.06 -18.15
N ARG A 118 -11.26 5.04 -18.35
CA ARG A 118 -11.72 5.36 -19.70
C ARG A 118 -10.45 5.50 -20.53
N ASN A 119 -10.25 4.60 -21.49
CA ASN A 119 -9.25 4.78 -22.53
C ASN A 119 -9.47 6.19 -23.10
N ARG A 120 -8.56 7.10 -22.76
CA ARG A 120 -8.28 8.27 -23.58
C ARG A 120 -6.98 7.95 -24.29
N ARG A 121 -7.10 7.14 -25.34
CA ARG A 121 -6.30 7.10 -26.56
C ARG A 121 -6.61 5.79 -27.29
#